data_AF-A0A838Q1N9-F1
#
_entry.id   AF-A0A838Q1N9-F1
#
_cell.length_a   1.000
_cell.length_b   1.000
_cell.length_c   1.000
_cell.angle_alpha   90.00
_cell.angle_beta   90.00
_cell.angle_gamma   90.00
#
_symmetry.space_group_name_H-M   'P 1'
#
loop_
_entity.id
_entity.type
_entity.pdbx_description
1 polymer ?
#
loop_
_entity_poly.entity_id
_entity_poly.type
_entity_poly.pdbx_seq_one_letter_code
_entity_poly.pdbx_strand_id
1 'polypeptide(L)'
;MPRRPDDHDDRDGQDDHVGGAGNRPVAVDPPPAPVPWGVLDAVAALIAALVVIVLAGGAAVELLRQVTPTDLIDPLALVVSLLLLGASVLAYVRLRYPGAVTRLFGSRRPNRRDVALGVGGGVVAVVVITLGLGTLLELTARLFGGELPTVQQDLRRLASDTGSAPLLLFSAAVCAPLGEELFFRGMLYQGLQRRWGTSVGVVVSALVFALSHAQQGSLLANAVVVVVILPLGLFLAWIFQRRQSLLVPILVHGTYNLIQVVLLVAGPGAPSGI
;
A
#
# COMPACT_ATOMS: atom_id res chain seq x y z
N MET A 1 -12.64 -59.12 36.59
CA MET A 1 -11.70 -59.17 37.74
C MET A 1 -11.88 -60.53 38.41
N PRO A 2 -10.82 -61.28 38.76
CA PRO A 2 -9.71 -60.85 39.63
C PRO A 2 -8.30 -60.93 38.98
N ARG A 3 -7.27 -60.57 39.75
CA ARG A 3 -5.95 -60.00 39.38
C ARG A 3 -4.75 -60.96 39.60
N ARG A 4 -3.69 -60.78 38.76
CA ARG A 4 -2.19 -60.71 38.98
C ARG A 4 -1.44 -61.83 39.77
N PRO A 5 -0.09 -61.98 39.73
CA PRO A 5 1.01 -61.00 39.44
C PRO A 5 2.17 -61.49 38.50
N ASP A 6 2.79 -60.58 37.73
CA ASP A 6 4.11 -59.90 37.89
C ASP A 6 5.33 -60.83 37.70
N ASP A 7 6.21 -60.51 36.73
CA ASP A 7 7.66 -60.57 36.92
C ASP A 7 8.40 -59.65 35.93
N HIS A 8 9.35 -58.90 36.50
CA HIS A 8 10.28 -57.98 35.89
C HIS A 8 11.44 -58.73 35.20
N ASP A 9 12.00 -58.17 34.12
CA ASP A 9 13.46 -58.01 34.02
C ASP A 9 13.84 -56.84 33.11
N ASP A 10 15.03 -56.33 33.37
CA ASP A 10 15.54 -54.97 33.26
C ASP A 10 16.53 -54.81 32.08
N ARG A 11 16.69 -53.55 31.65
CA ARG A 11 17.94 -52.88 31.22
C ARG A 11 18.46 -52.86 29.76
N ASP A 12 18.56 -51.59 29.33
CA ASP A 12 19.75 -50.87 28.82
C ASP A 12 20.24 -51.03 27.38
N GLY A 13 20.38 -49.87 26.72
CA GLY A 13 21.11 -49.69 25.47
C GLY A 13 20.41 -48.70 24.52
N GLN A 14 20.23 -47.44 24.92
CA GLN A 14 21.12 -46.31 24.59
C GLN A 14 20.84 -45.70 23.21
N ASP A 15 20.55 -44.41 23.28
CA ASP A 15 20.24 -43.46 22.23
C ASP A 15 21.23 -43.44 21.06
N ASP A 16 20.71 -43.40 19.84
CA ASP A 16 21.37 -42.74 18.70
C ASP A 16 20.33 -41.94 17.90
N HIS A 17 19.93 -40.81 18.48
CA HIS A 17 19.26 -39.73 17.76
C HIS A 17 20.26 -39.08 16.79
N VAL A 18 20.42 -39.67 15.61
CA VAL A 18 20.99 -38.96 14.46
C VAL A 18 19.94 -37.96 14.00
N GLY A 19 20.06 -36.74 14.52
CA GLY A 19 19.30 -35.57 14.12
C GLY A 19 19.54 -35.23 12.66
N GLY A 20 18.78 -35.86 11.77
CA GLY A 20 18.52 -35.33 10.45
C GLY A 20 17.86 -33.97 10.64
N ALA A 21 18.61 -32.90 10.40
CA ALA A 21 18.07 -31.56 10.22
C ALA A 21 17.14 -31.60 9.00
N GLY A 22 15.92 -32.06 9.24
CA GLY A 22 14.83 -32.08 8.28
C GLY A 22 14.66 -30.66 7.80
N ASN A 23 14.96 -30.47 6.53
CA ASN A 23 14.68 -29.27 5.76
C ASN A 23 13.17 -29.02 5.87
N ARG A 24 12.73 -28.35 6.94
CA ARG A 24 11.34 -27.95 7.11
C ARG A 24 11.07 -27.05 5.91
N PRO A 25 10.15 -27.41 4.99
CA PRO A 25 9.81 -26.53 3.90
C PRO A 25 9.47 -25.18 4.53
N VAL A 26 10.11 -24.10 4.06
CA VAL A 26 9.75 -22.74 4.48
C VAL A 26 8.25 -22.63 4.28
N ALA A 27 7.50 -22.53 5.38
CA ALA A 27 6.04 -22.50 5.33
C ALA A 27 5.64 -21.28 4.50
N VAL A 28 5.20 -21.52 3.26
CA VAL A 28 4.62 -20.49 2.41
C VAL A 28 3.25 -20.21 2.98
N ASP A 29 3.04 -18.99 3.46
CA ASP A 29 1.74 -18.61 4.00
C ASP A 29 0.64 -18.87 2.96
N PRO A 30 -0.50 -19.45 3.38
CA PRO A 30 -1.57 -19.78 2.46
C PRO A 30 -2.08 -18.51 1.75
N PRO A 31 -2.48 -18.60 0.46
CA PRO A 31 -3.06 -17.48 -0.25
C PRO A 31 -4.38 -17.00 0.41
N PRO A 32 -4.83 -15.77 0.14
CA PRO A 32 -6.16 -15.31 0.47
C PRO A 32 -7.21 -16.24 -0.06
N ALA A 33 -8.38 -16.21 0.58
CA ALA A 33 -9.54 -16.93 0.08
C ALA A 33 -9.78 -16.53 -1.39
N PRO A 34 -10.07 -17.51 -2.28
CA PRO A 34 -10.14 -17.24 -3.72
C PRO A 34 -11.19 -16.16 -4.03
N VAL A 35 -10.83 -15.20 -4.88
CA VAL A 35 -11.73 -14.13 -5.32
C VAL A 35 -12.43 -14.49 -6.63
N PRO A 36 -13.66 -14.01 -6.90
CA PRO A 36 -14.36 -14.31 -8.14
C PRO A 36 -13.89 -13.46 -9.36
N TRP A 37 -13.15 -12.37 -9.13
CA TRP A 37 -12.64 -11.50 -10.19
C TRP A 37 -11.25 -11.91 -10.68
N GLY A 38 -10.89 -11.48 -11.90
CA GLY A 38 -9.55 -11.61 -12.48
C GLY A 38 -8.90 -10.27 -12.79
N VAL A 39 -7.80 -10.33 -13.55
CA VAL A 39 -7.03 -9.14 -13.97
C VAL A 39 -7.84 -8.25 -14.91
N LEU A 40 -8.62 -8.84 -15.82
CA LEU A 40 -9.48 -8.07 -16.73
C LEU A 40 -10.55 -7.28 -15.98
N ASP A 41 -11.08 -7.82 -14.88
CA ASP A 41 -12.02 -7.09 -14.03
C ASP A 41 -11.35 -5.90 -13.33
N ALA A 42 -10.10 -6.07 -12.88
CA ALA A 42 -9.33 -4.95 -12.30
C ALA A 42 -9.08 -3.84 -13.33
N VAL A 43 -8.75 -4.19 -14.58
CA VAL A 43 -8.61 -3.23 -15.68
C VAL A 43 -9.94 -2.54 -15.98
N ALA A 44 -11.04 -3.29 -16.07
CA ALA A 44 -12.37 -2.73 -16.31
C ALA A 44 -12.82 -1.80 -15.17
N ALA A 45 -12.55 -2.16 -13.91
CA ALA A 45 -12.83 -1.32 -12.75
C ALA A 45 -11.98 -0.04 -12.74
N LEU A 46 -10.70 -0.11 -13.16
CA LEU A 46 -9.85 1.07 -13.31
C LEU A 46 -10.41 2.01 -14.39
N ILE A 47 -10.77 1.48 -15.56
CA ILE A 47 -11.36 2.28 -16.64
C ILE A 47 -12.67 2.93 -16.15
N ALA A 48 -13.54 2.17 -15.49
CA ALA A 48 -14.77 2.71 -14.93
C ALA A 48 -14.49 3.81 -13.89
N ALA A 49 -13.51 3.60 -13.01
CA ALA A 49 -13.10 4.61 -12.03
C ALA A 49 -12.57 5.88 -12.70
N LEU A 50 -11.74 5.75 -13.74
CA LEU A 50 -11.23 6.90 -14.49
C LEU A 50 -12.36 7.68 -15.18
N VAL A 51 -13.34 6.98 -15.78
CA VAL A 51 -14.52 7.63 -16.36
C VAL A 51 -15.33 8.37 -15.29
N VAL A 52 -15.56 7.74 -14.13
CA VAL A 52 -16.28 8.37 -13.02
C VAL A 52 -15.52 9.58 -12.46
N ILE A 53 -14.20 9.49 -12.29
CA ILE A 53 -13.37 10.60 -11.82
C ILE A 53 -13.41 11.76 -12.81
N VAL A 54 -13.30 11.50 -14.12
CA VAL A 54 -13.36 12.56 -15.14
C VAL A 54 -14.73 13.23 -15.16
N LEU A 55 -15.82 12.45 -15.18
CA LEU A 55 -17.17 13.00 -15.33
C LEU A 55 -17.70 13.58 -14.01
N ALA A 56 -17.81 12.75 -12.97
CA ALA A 56 -18.37 13.16 -11.68
C ALA A 56 -17.39 14.02 -10.87
N GLY A 57 -16.09 13.70 -10.89
CA GLY A 57 -15.06 14.52 -10.25
C GLY A 57 -14.92 15.87 -10.94
N GLY A 58 -14.91 15.92 -12.28
CA GLY A 58 -14.90 17.18 -13.03
C GLY A 58 -16.09 18.07 -12.72
N ALA A 59 -17.31 17.52 -12.71
CA ALA A 59 -18.51 18.25 -12.32
C ALA A 59 -18.47 18.74 -10.86
N ALA A 60 -17.96 17.92 -9.94
CA ALA A 60 -17.79 18.31 -8.54
C ALA A 60 -16.81 19.48 -8.40
N VAL A 61 -15.68 19.45 -9.11
CA VAL A 61 -14.69 20.54 -9.11
C VAL A 61 -15.28 21.84 -9.65
N GLU A 62 -16.10 21.78 -10.70
CA GLU A 62 -16.76 22.97 -11.24
C GLU A 62 -17.75 23.58 -10.24
N LEU A 63 -18.48 22.75 -9.50
CA LEU A 63 -19.33 23.23 -8.42
C LEU A 63 -18.52 23.83 -7.26
N LEU A 64 -17.42 23.19 -6.88
CA LEU A 64 -16.53 23.68 -5.81
C LEU A 64 -15.95 25.06 -6.14
N ARG A 65 -15.58 25.31 -7.41
CA ARG A 65 -15.09 26.61 -7.89
C ARG A 65 -16.04 27.77 -7.61
N GLN A 66 -17.34 27.51 -7.47
CA GLN A 66 -18.35 28.54 -7.26
C GLN A 66 -18.49 28.95 -5.78
N VAL A 67 -18.08 28.09 -4.85
CA VAL A 67 -18.40 28.24 -3.41
C VAL A 67 -17.19 28.11 -2.48
N THR A 68 -16.03 27.75 -3.01
CA THR A 68 -14.83 27.40 -2.21
C THR A 68 -13.69 28.37 -2.52
N PRO A 69 -12.91 28.80 -1.50
CA PRO A 69 -11.65 29.50 -1.71
C PRO A 69 -10.71 28.76 -2.67
N THR A 70 -10.02 29.49 -3.55
CA THR A 70 -9.25 28.92 -4.65
C THR A 70 -8.12 28.00 -4.20
N ASP A 71 -7.51 28.30 -3.06
CA ASP A 71 -6.47 27.54 -2.38
C ASP A 71 -6.93 26.14 -1.91
N LEU A 72 -8.22 25.96 -1.66
CA LEU A 72 -8.79 24.69 -1.21
C LEU A 72 -9.31 23.81 -2.35
N ILE A 73 -9.38 24.31 -3.58
CA ILE A 73 -9.98 23.58 -4.71
C ILE A 73 -9.17 22.34 -5.07
N ASP A 74 -7.86 22.49 -5.26
CA ASP A 74 -6.97 21.38 -5.65
C ASP A 74 -6.89 20.26 -4.60
N PRO A 75 -6.65 20.54 -3.29
CA PRO A 75 -6.65 19.48 -2.30
C PRO A 75 -8.03 18.80 -2.15
N LEU A 76 -9.12 19.54 -2.34
CA LEU A 76 -10.47 18.96 -2.30
C LEU A 76 -10.77 18.11 -3.55
N ALA A 77 -10.33 18.55 -4.72
CA ALA A 77 -10.40 17.78 -5.96
C ALA A 77 -9.63 16.46 -5.83
N LEU A 78 -8.47 16.47 -5.18
CA LEU A 78 -7.70 15.28 -4.87
C LEU A 78 -8.48 14.33 -3.95
N VAL A 79 -9.06 14.84 -2.85
CA VAL A 79 -9.90 14.03 -1.95
C VAL A 79 -11.07 13.40 -2.71
N VAL A 80 -11.81 14.19 -3.49
CA VAL A 80 -12.93 13.69 -4.30
C VAL A 80 -12.47 12.58 -5.24
N SER A 81 -11.37 12.77 -5.95
CA SER A 81 -10.85 11.78 -6.90
C SER A 81 -10.47 10.45 -6.22
N LEU A 82 -9.85 10.50 -5.05
CA LEU A 82 -9.45 9.30 -4.29
C LEU A 82 -10.66 8.56 -3.70
N LEU A 83 -11.66 9.29 -3.22
CA LEU A 83 -12.92 8.69 -2.76
C LEU A 83 -13.70 8.06 -3.92
N LEU A 84 -13.73 8.71 -5.08
CA LEU A 84 -14.36 8.18 -6.30
C LEU A 84 -13.66 6.92 -6.80
N LEU A 85 -12.33 6.82 -6.69
CA LEU A 85 -11.59 5.59 -7.01
C LEU A 85 -12.09 4.43 -6.13
N GLY A 86 -12.08 4.60 -4.80
CA GLY A 86 -12.54 3.58 -3.87
C GLY A 86 -14.02 3.21 -4.07
N ALA A 87 -14.89 4.21 -4.22
CA ALA A 87 -16.32 4.02 -4.46
C ALA A 87 -16.57 3.27 -5.78
N SER A 88 -15.80 3.55 -6.83
CA SER A 88 -15.92 2.89 -8.13
C SER A 88 -15.54 1.42 -8.04
N VAL A 89 -14.47 1.07 -7.31
CA VAL A 89 -14.08 -0.33 -7.07
C VAL A 89 -15.15 -1.07 -6.26
N LEU A 90 -15.67 -0.46 -5.20
CA LEU A 90 -16.77 -1.04 -4.41
C LEU A 90 -18.01 -1.26 -5.27
N ALA A 91 -18.42 -0.25 -6.04
CA ALA A 91 -19.58 -0.33 -6.92
C ALA A 91 -19.40 -1.43 -7.98
N TYR A 92 -18.24 -1.48 -8.63
CA TYR A 92 -17.93 -2.50 -9.62
C TYR A 92 -18.09 -3.92 -9.05
N VAL A 93 -17.46 -4.21 -7.91
CA VAL A 93 -17.55 -5.52 -7.28
C VAL A 93 -18.96 -5.80 -6.77
N ARG A 94 -19.64 -4.81 -6.19
CA ARG A 94 -21.00 -4.95 -5.65
C ARG A 94 -22.03 -5.27 -6.73
N LEU A 95 -21.86 -4.70 -7.92
CA LEU A 95 -22.76 -4.89 -9.07
C LEU A 95 -22.46 -6.20 -9.81
N ARG A 96 -21.18 -6.52 -10.04
CA ARG A 96 -20.79 -7.71 -10.82
C ARG A 96 -20.69 -8.99 -10.00
N TYR A 97 -20.37 -8.90 -8.72
CA TYR A 97 -20.20 -10.03 -7.81
C TYR A 97 -20.95 -9.80 -6.48
N PRO A 98 -22.30 -9.84 -6.49
CA PRO A 98 -23.08 -9.70 -5.26
C PRO A 98 -22.62 -10.68 -4.17
N GLY A 99 -22.35 -10.16 -2.96
CA GLY A 99 -21.86 -10.95 -1.82
C GLY A 99 -20.35 -11.12 -1.72
N ALA A 100 -19.56 -10.68 -2.71
CA ALA A 100 -18.10 -10.81 -2.68
C ALA A 100 -17.35 -9.55 -2.21
N VAL A 101 -18.04 -8.44 -1.92
CA VAL A 101 -17.43 -7.14 -1.54
C VAL A 101 -16.50 -7.28 -0.34
N THR A 102 -16.86 -8.09 0.65
CA THR A 102 -16.02 -8.30 1.84
C THR A 102 -14.66 -8.92 1.51
N ARG A 103 -14.53 -9.64 0.38
CA ARG A 103 -13.26 -10.23 -0.05
C ARG A 103 -12.24 -9.18 -0.49
N LEU A 104 -12.67 -7.96 -0.84
CA LEU A 104 -11.73 -6.85 -1.10
C LEU A 104 -10.90 -6.52 0.14
N PHE A 105 -11.42 -6.79 1.34
CA PHE A 105 -10.78 -6.42 2.61
C PHE A 105 -9.88 -7.52 3.19
N GLY A 106 -9.72 -8.64 2.47
CA GLY A 106 -8.99 -9.82 2.93
C GLY A 106 -9.87 -10.84 3.67
N SER A 107 -9.31 -12.02 3.96
CA SER A 107 -10.03 -13.15 4.56
C SER A 107 -10.03 -13.14 6.10
N ARG A 108 -9.16 -12.34 6.74
CA ARG A 108 -9.01 -12.30 8.18
C ARG A 108 -9.46 -10.97 8.77
N ARG A 109 -10.20 -11.04 9.89
CA ARG A 109 -10.54 -9.85 10.67
C ARG A 109 -9.29 -9.27 11.34
N PRO A 110 -9.08 -7.94 11.27
CA PRO A 110 -7.95 -7.29 11.92
C PRO A 110 -8.07 -7.33 13.45
N ASN A 111 -6.93 -7.26 14.13
CA ASN A 111 -6.83 -7.15 15.59
C ASN A 111 -5.82 -6.05 15.99
N ARG A 112 -5.63 -5.82 17.29
CA ARG A 112 -4.70 -4.78 17.79
C ARG A 112 -3.25 -4.94 17.30
N ARG A 113 -2.78 -6.18 17.08
CA ARG A 113 -1.44 -6.43 16.54
C ARG A 113 -1.34 -5.97 15.08
N ASP A 114 -2.43 -6.06 14.31
CA ASP A 114 -2.48 -5.54 12.94
C ASP A 114 -2.34 -4.02 12.89
N VAL A 115 -2.92 -3.32 13.86
CA VAL A 115 -2.75 -1.87 13.99
C VAL A 115 -1.29 -1.52 14.30
N ALA A 116 -0.69 -2.19 15.28
CA ALA A 116 0.71 -1.97 15.64
C ALA A 116 1.67 -2.30 14.49
N LEU A 117 1.44 -3.40 13.76
CA LEU A 117 2.22 -3.77 12.58
C LEU A 117 2.02 -2.80 11.41
N GLY A 118 0.81 -2.27 11.25
CA GLY A 118 0.50 -1.27 10.24
C GLY A 118 1.28 0.02 10.48
N VAL A 119 1.12 0.61 11.67
CA VAL A 119 1.81 1.86 12.04
C VAL A 119 3.32 1.66 12.09
N GLY A 120 3.80 0.62 12.80
CA GLY A 120 5.23 0.32 12.90
C GLY A 120 5.86 0.00 11.54
N GLY A 121 5.13 -0.71 10.67
CA GLY A 121 5.56 -0.99 9.31
C GLY A 121 5.70 0.28 8.46
N GLY A 122 4.79 1.24 8.62
CA GLY A 122 4.90 2.55 7.96
C GLY A 122 6.13 3.33 8.42
N VAL A 123 6.40 3.37 9.73
CA VAL A 123 7.62 4.02 10.28
C VAL A 123 8.90 3.34 9.75
N VAL A 124 8.95 2.00 9.76
CA VAL A 124 10.08 1.26 9.20
C VAL A 124 10.26 1.54 7.71
N ALA A 125 9.16 1.62 6.94
CA ALA A 125 9.20 1.96 5.53
C ALA A 125 9.80 3.36 5.31
N VAL A 126 9.48 4.36 6.15
CA VAL A 126 10.11 5.69 6.07
C VAL A 126 11.62 5.59 6.31
N VAL A 127 12.06 4.89 7.36
CA VAL A 127 13.49 4.76 7.67
C VAL A 127 14.23 4.06 6.53
N VAL A 128 13.71 2.95 6.03
CA VAL A 128 14.39 2.16 4.99
C VAL A 128 14.36 2.87 3.64
N ILE A 129 13.20 3.39 3.22
CA ILE A 129 13.03 3.91 1.87
C ILE A 129 13.45 5.38 1.79
N THR A 130 12.97 6.22 2.71
CA THR A 130 13.24 7.66 2.66
C THR A 130 14.65 7.96 3.14
N LEU A 131 15.02 7.48 4.32
CA LEU A 131 16.33 7.77 4.88
C LEU A 131 17.42 6.88 4.26
N GLY A 132 17.16 5.58 4.10
CA GLY A 132 18.12 4.64 3.50
C GLY A 132 18.28 4.85 1.99
N LEU A 133 17.27 4.45 1.21
CA LEU A 133 17.32 4.50 -0.25
C LEU A 133 17.41 5.94 -0.79
N GLY A 134 16.67 6.90 -0.21
CA GLY A 134 16.76 8.31 -0.61
C GLY A 134 18.17 8.89 -0.46
N THR A 135 18.82 8.68 0.69
CA THR A 135 20.22 9.12 0.91
C THR A 135 21.19 8.41 -0.04
N LEU A 136 21.00 7.11 -0.28
CA LEU A 136 21.84 6.37 -1.22
C LEU A 136 21.75 6.94 -2.65
N LEU A 137 20.54 7.26 -3.12
CA LEU A 137 20.34 7.85 -4.45
C LEU A 137 20.97 9.24 -4.53
N GLU A 138 20.79 10.07 -3.50
CA GLU A 138 21.37 11.41 -3.41
C GLU A 138 22.91 11.36 -3.43
N LEU A 139 23.52 10.49 -2.62
CA LEU A 139 24.97 10.30 -2.60
C LEU A 139 25.48 9.80 -3.96
N THR A 140 24.75 8.87 -4.58
CA THR A 140 25.11 8.34 -5.91
C THR A 140 25.08 9.47 -6.94
N ALA A 141 24.03 10.29 -6.98
CA ALA A 141 23.93 11.42 -7.90
C ALA A 141 25.13 12.37 -7.74
N ARG A 142 25.47 12.73 -6.49
CA ARG A 142 26.61 13.61 -6.19
C ARG A 142 27.95 13.02 -6.61
N LEU A 143 28.16 11.71 -6.43
CA LEU A 143 29.38 11.02 -6.86
C LEU A 143 29.58 11.08 -8.39
N PHE A 144 28.50 11.12 -9.16
CA PHE A 144 28.53 11.28 -10.62
C PHE A 144 28.40 12.75 -11.07
N GLY A 145 28.53 13.71 -10.16
CA GLY A 145 28.45 15.15 -10.47
C GLY A 145 27.06 15.63 -10.88
N GLY A 146 26.01 14.89 -10.52
CA GLY A 146 24.61 15.23 -10.79
C GLY A 146 23.84 15.57 -9.52
N GLU A 147 22.61 16.01 -9.72
CA GLU A 147 21.63 16.28 -8.65
C GLU A 147 20.33 15.54 -8.99
N LEU A 148 19.64 15.05 -7.95
CA LEU A 148 18.32 14.46 -8.15
C LEU A 148 17.32 15.56 -8.51
N PRO A 149 16.41 15.31 -9.47
CA PRO A 149 15.36 16.25 -9.79
C PRO A 149 14.44 16.43 -8.58
N THR A 150 14.02 17.67 -8.32
CA THR A 150 13.01 17.95 -7.30
C THR A 150 11.68 17.34 -7.72
N VAL A 151 11.26 16.31 -7.00
CA VAL A 151 9.94 15.70 -7.13
C VAL A 151 8.96 16.42 -6.20
N GLN A 152 7.67 16.43 -6.53
CA GLN A 152 6.59 16.86 -5.62
C GLN A 152 6.54 18.38 -5.31
N GLN A 153 6.98 19.24 -6.24
CA GLN A 153 6.95 20.70 -6.03
C GLN A 153 5.53 21.24 -5.75
N ASP A 154 4.51 20.75 -6.47
CA ASP A 154 3.14 21.18 -6.24
C ASP A 154 2.62 20.73 -4.88
N LEU A 155 2.89 19.48 -4.49
CA LEU A 155 2.55 18.98 -3.15
C LEU A 155 3.25 19.79 -2.06
N ARG A 156 4.50 20.22 -2.27
CA ARG A 156 5.22 21.08 -1.32
C ARG A 156 4.55 22.44 -1.16
N ARG A 157 4.07 23.03 -2.27
CA ARG A 157 3.34 24.31 -2.25
C ARG A 157 2.05 24.18 -1.45
N LEU A 158 1.24 23.16 -1.73
CA LEU A 158 0.00 22.89 -0.99
C LEU A 158 0.29 22.57 0.49
N ALA A 159 1.34 21.80 0.78
CA ALA A 159 1.67 21.43 2.15
C ALA A 159 2.15 22.63 2.99
N SER A 160 2.73 23.64 2.35
CA SER A 160 3.26 24.83 3.02
C SER A 160 2.19 25.91 3.27
N ASP A 161 1.01 25.77 2.67
CA ASP A 161 -0.11 26.67 2.88
C ASP A 161 -0.96 26.20 4.09
N THR A 162 -1.14 27.07 5.09
CA THR A 162 -1.78 26.71 6.36
C THR A 162 -3.27 26.40 6.20
N GLY A 163 -3.93 26.94 5.17
CA GLY A 163 -5.33 26.64 4.84
C GLY A 163 -5.51 25.22 4.26
N SER A 164 -4.67 24.84 3.30
CA SER A 164 -4.77 23.56 2.59
C SER A 164 -4.03 22.39 3.27
N ALA A 165 -3.04 22.66 4.12
CA ALA A 165 -2.25 21.61 4.78
C ALA A 165 -3.08 20.56 5.56
N PRO A 166 -4.11 20.92 6.36
CA PRO A 166 -4.93 19.91 7.05
C PRO A 166 -5.65 18.96 6.08
N LEU A 167 -6.14 19.50 4.96
CA LEU A 167 -6.84 18.71 3.94
C LEU A 167 -5.86 17.82 3.17
N LEU A 168 -4.65 18.31 2.89
CA LEU A 168 -3.59 17.51 2.29
C LEU A 168 -3.11 16.38 3.21
N LEU A 169 -2.94 16.65 4.49
CA LEU A 169 -2.59 15.63 5.49
C LEU A 169 -3.66 14.55 5.57
N PHE A 170 -4.94 14.96 5.61
CA PHE A 170 -6.06 14.02 5.61
C PHE A 170 -6.14 13.20 4.32
N SER A 171 -5.96 13.84 3.16
CA SER A 171 -6.02 13.16 1.87
C SER A 171 -4.89 12.14 1.73
N ALA A 172 -3.66 12.51 2.08
CA ALA A 172 -2.48 11.66 1.96
C ALA A 172 -2.48 10.51 2.99
N ALA A 173 -2.90 10.76 4.23
CA ALA A 173 -2.86 9.77 5.31
C ALA A 173 -4.08 8.83 5.33
N VAL A 174 -5.22 9.24 4.76
CA VAL A 174 -6.49 8.52 4.87
C VAL A 174 -7.09 8.23 3.50
N CYS A 175 -7.45 9.25 2.72
CA CYS A 175 -8.20 9.05 1.47
C CYS A 175 -7.40 8.25 0.43
N ALA A 176 -6.12 8.58 0.24
CA ALA A 176 -5.26 7.91 -0.72
C ALA A 176 -5.05 6.43 -0.36
N PRO A 177 -4.58 6.08 0.85
CA PRO A 177 -4.48 4.69 1.27
C PRO A 177 -5.80 3.91 1.15
N LEU A 178 -6.94 4.51 1.49
CA LEU A 178 -8.23 3.82 1.38
C LEU A 178 -8.59 3.49 -0.07
N GLY A 179 -8.52 4.47 -0.97
CA GLY A 179 -8.88 4.28 -2.38
C GLY A 179 -7.88 3.39 -3.10
N GLU A 180 -6.59 3.66 -2.92
CA GLU A 180 -5.52 2.95 -3.61
C GLU A 180 -5.38 1.51 -3.11
N GLU A 181 -5.33 1.25 -1.80
CA GLU A 181 -5.19 -0.12 -1.32
C GLU A 181 -6.39 -0.99 -1.70
N LEU A 182 -7.60 -0.42 -1.73
CA LEU A 182 -8.78 -1.14 -2.19
C LEU A 182 -8.64 -1.58 -3.65
N PHE A 183 -8.11 -0.72 -4.52
CA PHE A 183 -7.83 -1.09 -5.91
C PHE A 183 -6.64 -2.06 -6.02
N PHE A 184 -5.47 -1.66 -5.53
CA PHE A 184 -4.22 -2.38 -5.76
C PHE A 184 -4.16 -3.72 -5.01
N ARG A 185 -4.54 -3.75 -3.72
CA ARG A 185 -4.43 -4.95 -2.87
C ARG A 185 -5.76 -5.69 -2.85
N GLY A 186 -6.85 -4.96 -2.67
CA GLY A 186 -8.19 -5.52 -2.66
C GLY A 186 -8.58 -6.17 -3.98
N MET A 187 -8.27 -5.54 -5.12
CA MET A 187 -8.72 -6.03 -6.43
C MET A 187 -7.59 -6.60 -7.31
N LEU A 188 -6.63 -5.75 -7.71
CA LEU A 188 -5.61 -6.09 -8.71
C LEU A 188 -4.69 -7.22 -8.24
N TYR A 189 -4.10 -7.10 -7.04
CA TYR A 189 -3.23 -8.12 -6.45
C TYR A 189 -3.94 -9.47 -6.36
N GLN A 190 -5.16 -9.52 -5.81
CA GLN A 190 -5.90 -10.77 -5.67
C GLN A 190 -6.25 -11.39 -7.04
N GLY A 191 -6.56 -10.57 -8.05
CA GLY A 191 -6.79 -11.04 -9.42
C GLY A 191 -5.52 -11.61 -10.08
N LEU A 192 -4.38 -10.95 -9.91
CA LEU A 192 -3.06 -11.42 -10.38
C LEU A 192 -2.65 -12.72 -9.68
N GLN A 193 -2.79 -12.75 -8.35
CA GLN A 193 -2.47 -13.90 -7.53
C GLN A 193 -3.31 -15.11 -7.92
N ARG A 194 -4.61 -14.94 -8.16
CA ARG A 194 -5.49 -16.03 -8.60
C ARG A 194 -5.04 -16.65 -9.92
N ARG A 195 -4.54 -15.83 -10.85
CA ARG A 195 -4.18 -16.28 -12.19
C ARG A 195 -2.77 -16.85 -12.31
N TRP A 196 -1.82 -16.25 -11.60
CA TRP A 196 -0.37 -16.48 -11.78
C TRP A 196 0.39 -16.72 -10.47
N GLY A 197 -0.29 -16.76 -9.33
CA GLY A 197 0.31 -17.03 -8.03
C GLY A 197 0.84 -15.80 -7.29
N THR A 198 1.20 -16.02 -6.03
CA THR A 198 1.55 -14.96 -5.06
C THR A 198 2.70 -14.08 -5.52
N SER A 199 3.79 -14.66 -6.04
CA SER A 199 4.98 -13.89 -6.46
C SER A 199 4.66 -12.90 -7.57
N VAL A 200 3.90 -13.34 -8.58
CA VAL A 200 3.45 -12.46 -9.67
C VAL A 200 2.49 -11.41 -9.16
N GLY A 201 1.56 -11.78 -8.27
CA GLY A 201 0.68 -10.84 -7.59
C GLY A 201 1.46 -9.73 -6.89
N VAL A 202 2.44 -10.07 -6.07
CA VAL A 202 3.27 -9.10 -5.32
C VAL A 202 4.03 -8.19 -6.28
N VAL A 203 4.82 -8.76 -7.20
CA VAL A 203 5.72 -7.98 -8.05
C VAL A 203 4.95 -7.10 -9.04
N VAL A 204 3.95 -7.66 -9.74
CA VAL A 204 3.24 -6.93 -10.78
C VAL A 204 2.33 -5.87 -10.17
N SER A 205 1.62 -6.16 -9.08
CA SER A 205 0.79 -5.15 -8.41
C SER A 205 1.62 -3.99 -7.86
N ALA A 206 2.80 -4.27 -7.29
CA ALA A 206 3.73 -3.26 -6.81
C ALA A 206 4.32 -2.40 -7.93
N LEU A 207 4.65 -3.02 -9.07
CA LEU A 207 5.15 -2.29 -10.24
C LEU A 207 4.09 -1.37 -10.82
N VAL A 208 2.85 -1.86 -11.00
CA VAL A 208 1.74 -1.04 -11.49
C VAL A 208 1.44 0.11 -10.51
N PHE A 209 1.50 -0.15 -9.20
CA PHE A 209 1.40 0.88 -8.16
C PHE A 209 2.50 1.94 -8.28
N ALA A 210 3.76 1.54 -8.43
CA ALA A 210 4.86 2.50 -8.57
C ALA A 210 4.75 3.32 -9.87
N LEU A 211 4.37 2.68 -10.97
CA LEU A 211 4.19 3.34 -12.26
C LEU A 211 3.02 4.33 -12.27
N SER A 212 1.95 4.07 -11.51
CA SER A 212 0.81 5.00 -11.42
C SER A 212 1.15 6.31 -10.71
N HIS A 213 2.29 6.37 -10.01
CA HIS A 213 2.78 7.57 -9.34
C HIS A 213 3.72 8.41 -10.20
N ALA A 214 4.12 7.93 -11.38
CA ALA A 214 4.88 8.74 -12.33
C ALA A 214 4.03 9.98 -12.72
N GLN A 215 4.63 11.15 -12.60
CA GLN A 215 3.97 12.43 -12.84
C GLN A 215 4.36 13.00 -14.22
N GLN A 216 3.80 14.16 -14.56
CA GLN A 216 4.29 14.91 -15.71
C GLN A 216 5.61 15.60 -15.32
N GLY A 217 6.72 15.06 -15.79
CA GLY A 217 8.06 15.53 -15.46
C GLY A 217 9.10 14.92 -16.39
N SER A 218 10.38 15.13 -16.09
CA SER A 218 11.46 14.51 -16.87
C SER A 218 11.44 12.99 -16.70
N LEU A 219 11.95 12.27 -17.71
CA LEU A 219 12.11 10.81 -17.64
C LEU A 219 12.89 10.39 -16.38
N LEU A 220 13.93 11.16 -16.03
CA LEU A 220 14.71 10.94 -14.82
C LEU A 220 13.87 11.11 -13.54
N ALA A 221 13.05 12.16 -13.44
CA ALA A 221 12.19 12.38 -12.28
C ALA A 221 11.20 11.23 -12.09
N ASN A 222 10.57 10.77 -13.17
CA ASN A 222 9.67 9.62 -13.13
C ASN A 222 10.39 8.32 -12.77
N ALA A 223 11.59 8.10 -13.28
CA ALA A 223 12.39 6.93 -12.90
C ALA A 223 12.72 6.94 -11.39
N VAL A 224 13.13 8.09 -10.84
CA VAL A 224 13.40 8.24 -9.40
C VAL A 224 12.15 7.95 -8.58
N VAL A 225 10.99 8.50 -8.96
CA VAL A 225 9.71 8.23 -8.30
C VAL A 225 9.39 6.73 -8.26
N VAL A 226 9.49 6.06 -9.40
CA VAL A 226 9.21 4.63 -9.51
C VAL A 226 10.17 3.81 -8.63
N VAL A 227 11.47 4.13 -8.65
CA VAL A 227 12.48 3.44 -7.83
C VAL A 227 12.22 3.61 -6.34
N VAL A 228 11.79 4.80 -5.90
CA VAL A 228 11.48 5.07 -4.49
C VAL A 228 10.16 4.43 -4.06
N ILE A 229 9.14 4.41 -4.92
CA ILE A 229 7.80 3.90 -4.55
C ILE A 229 7.69 2.38 -4.69
N LEU A 230 8.45 1.76 -5.59
CA LEU A 230 8.40 0.30 -5.81
C LEU A 230 8.65 -0.53 -4.54
N PRO A 231 9.67 -0.23 -3.69
CA PRO A 231 9.86 -0.92 -2.41
C PRO A 231 8.64 -0.83 -1.48
N LEU A 232 7.99 0.32 -1.40
CA LEU A 232 6.75 0.48 -0.63
C LEU A 232 5.65 -0.40 -1.24
N GLY A 233 5.49 -0.36 -2.57
CA GLY A 233 4.53 -1.18 -3.28
C GLY A 233 4.68 -2.68 -2.99
N LEU A 234 5.93 -3.17 -3.01
CA LEU A 234 6.29 -4.55 -2.69
C LEU A 234 5.97 -4.88 -1.23
N PHE A 235 6.32 -3.99 -0.30
CA PHE A 235 6.05 -4.19 1.12
C PHE A 235 4.56 -4.25 1.43
N LEU A 236 3.77 -3.36 0.83
CA LEU A 236 2.31 -3.32 0.98
C LEU A 236 1.64 -4.59 0.43
N ALA A 237 2.06 -5.07 -0.75
CA ALA A 237 1.53 -6.32 -1.30
C ALA A 237 1.96 -7.54 -0.47
N TRP A 238 3.21 -7.59 -0.02
CA TRP A 238 3.71 -8.63 0.87
C TRP A 238 2.98 -8.66 2.21
N ILE A 239 2.80 -7.51 2.87
CA ILE A 239 2.15 -7.46 4.18
C ILE A 239 0.65 -7.76 4.07
N PHE A 240 -0.01 -7.36 2.99
CA PHE A 240 -1.37 -7.80 2.69
C PHE A 240 -1.45 -9.33 2.58
N GLN A 241 -0.53 -9.94 1.82
CA GLN A 241 -0.44 -11.40 1.69
C GLN A 241 -0.17 -12.10 3.02
N ARG A 242 0.70 -11.56 3.86
CA ARG A 242 1.01 -12.14 5.18
C ARG A 242 -0.15 -12.02 6.15
N ARG A 243 -0.85 -10.88 6.14
CA ARG A 243 -1.83 -10.53 7.18
C ARG A 243 -3.27 -10.86 6.79
N GLN A 244 -3.53 -11.04 5.50
CA GLN A 244 -4.85 -11.36 4.96
C GLN A 244 -5.92 -10.35 5.37
N SER A 245 -5.51 -9.08 5.53
CA SER A 245 -6.36 -7.98 5.97
C SER A 245 -5.89 -6.70 5.31
N LEU A 246 -6.82 -5.99 4.67
CA LEU A 246 -6.53 -4.73 3.99
C LEU A 246 -6.21 -3.60 4.97
N LEU A 247 -6.63 -3.70 6.23
CA LEU A 247 -6.32 -2.68 7.24
C LEU A 247 -4.81 -2.50 7.42
N VAL A 248 -4.02 -3.57 7.35
CA VAL A 248 -2.57 -3.48 7.58
C VAL A 248 -1.85 -2.65 6.51
N PRO A 249 -1.96 -2.93 5.20
CA PRO A 249 -1.35 -2.09 4.19
C PRO A 249 -1.93 -0.66 4.19
N ILE A 250 -3.23 -0.46 4.48
CA ILE A 250 -3.82 0.89 4.63
C ILE A 250 -3.07 1.69 5.71
N LEU A 251 -2.81 1.08 6.87
CA LEU A 251 -2.10 1.74 7.96
C LEU A 251 -0.61 1.96 7.66
N VAL A 252 0.07 1.00 7.01
CA VAL A 252 1.45 1.18 6.55
C VAL A 252 1.54 2.37 5.59
N HIS A 253 0.69 2.38 4.57
CA HIS A 253 0.67 3.39 3.53
C HIS A 253 0.29 4.76 4.11
N GLY A 254 -0.77 4.83 4.91
CA GLY A 254 -1.19 6.09 5.55
C GLY A 254 -0.16 6.65 6.51
N THR A 255 0.51 5.80 7.29
CA THR A 255 1.60 6.25 8.19
C THR A 255 2.80 6.74 7.38
N TYR A 256 3.18 6.02 6.33
CA TYR A 256 4.25 6.44 5.43
C TYR A 256 3.95 7.80 4.81
N ASN A 257 2.77 7.98 4.21
CA ASN A 257 2.37 9.23 3.58
C ASN A 257 2.27 10.39 4.56
N LEU A 258 1.69 10.15 5.75
CA LEU A 258 1.60 11.17 6.79
C LEU A 258 2.98 11.72 7.15
N ILE A 259 3.93 10.83 7.41
CA ILE A 259 5.30 11.22 7.76
C ILE A 259 5.97 11.92 6.58
N GLN A 260 5.76 11.48 5.34
CA GLN A 260 6.31 12.17 4.16
C GLN A 260 5.81 13.60 4.04
N VAL A 261 4.50 13.83 4.19
CA VAL A 261 3.94 15.19 4.12
C VAL A 261 4.48 16.05 5.27
N VAL A 262 4.57 15.50 6.49
CA VAL A 262 5.16 16.22 7.63
C VAL A 262 6.63 16.58 7.37
N LEU A 263 7.44 15.66 6.84
CA LEU A 263 8.84 15.92 6.48
C LEU A 263 8.96 16.95 5.34
N LEU A 264 8.02 16.94 4.40
CA LEU A 264 7.98 17.89 3.29
C LEU A 264 7.74 19.33 3.79
N VAL A 265 6.90 19.49 4.82
CA VAL A 265 6.60 20.79 5.45
C VAL A 265 7.69 21.22 6.43
N ALA A 266 8.28 20.28 7.18
CA ALA A 266 9.29 20.58 8.20
C ALA A 266 10.74 20.64 7.68
N GLY A 267 10.99 20.20 6.44
CA GLY A 267 12.33 20.06 5.86
C GLY A 267 13.00 21.39 5.44
N PRO A 268 14.31 21.38 5.14
CA PRO A 268 15.06 22.55 4.69
C PRO A 268 14.42 23.20 3.46
N GLY A 269 14.09 24.49 3.54
CA GLY A 269 13.35 25.24 2.52
C GLY A 269 11.82 25.33 2.76
N ALA A 270 11.34 24.92 3.93
CA ALA A 270 10.04 25.38 4.43
C ALA A 270 9.99 26.92 4.41
N PRO A 271 8.90 27.55 3.98
CA PRO A 271 8.81 29.01 4.04
C PRO A 271 9.04 29.46 5.48
N SER A 272 10.09 30.27 5.66
CA SER A 272 10.45 30.88 6.93
C SER A 272 9.39 31.93 7.29
N GLY A 273 8.31 31.47 7.91
CA GLY A 273 7.18 32.32 8.30
C GLY A 273 6.02 31.49 8.82
N ILE A 274 6.18 30.92 10.01
CA ILE A 274 5.07 30.66 10.94
C ILE A 274 5.10 31.79 11.96
#